data_AF-A0A6C1MZP1-F1
#
_entry.id   AF-A0A6C1MZP1-F1
#
_cell.length_a   1.000
_cell.length_b   1.000
_cell.length_c   1.000
_cell.angle_alpha   90.00
_cell.angle_beta   90.00
_cell.angle_gamma   90.00
#
_symmetry.space_group_name_H-M   'P 1'
#
loop_
_entity.id
_entity.type
_entity.pdbx_description
1 polymer ?
#
loop_
_entity_poly.entity_id
_entity_poly.type
_entity_poly.pdbx_seq_one_letter_code
_entity_poly.pdbx_strand_id
1 'polypeptide(L)'
;MKTAMRYSLLLLAVLLLAACGGGEPTLNTDSDEAMESSYGEMTAGMSEEEHQQFDEALGTIYMMGALEQMDSGKNEAEVLASINASVHGKSVSEIRDMAQSMEGDMQKQLEQMQEMQGM
;
A
#
# COMPACT_ATOMS: atom_id res chain seq x y z
N MET A 1 37.26 4.47 -32.45
CA MET A 1 37.14 4.71 -30.99
C MET A 1 36.17 5.84 -30.61
N LYS A 2 35.80 6.77 -31.51
CA LYS A 2 34.86 7.88 -31.20
C LYS A 2 33.38 7.48 -31.07
N THR A 3 32.99 6.33 -31.62
CA THR A 3 31.60 5.84 -31.57
C THR A 3 31.28 5.14 -30.26
N ALA A 4 32.18 4.29 -29.75
CA ALA A 4 32.01 3.58 -28.47
C ALA A 4 31.82 4.51 -27.26
N MET A 5 32.53 5.66 -27.23
CA MET A 5 32.40 6.67 -26.18
C MET A 5 31.05 7.41 -26.21
N ARG A 6 30.41 7.52 -27.37
CA ARG A 6 29.10 8.18 -27.53
C ARG A 6 27.94 7.31 -27.08
N TYR A 7 28.04 5.99 -27.25
CA TYR A 7 27.01 5.05 -26.80
C TYR A 7 27.02 4.84 -25.28
N SER A 8 28.20 4.92 -24.64
CA SER A 8 28.32 4.79 -23.19
C SER A 8 27.68 5.95 -22.42
N LEU A 9 27.64 7.15 -22.99
CA LEU A 9 27.02 8.33 -22.38
C LEU A 9 25.47 8.28 -22.49
N LEU A 10 24.95 7.70 -23.58
CA LEU A 10 23.51 7.52 -23.80
C LEU A 10 22.90 6.46 -22.87
N LEU A 11 23.64 5.39 -22.56
CA LEU A 11 23.21 4.36 -21.61
C LEU A 11 23.13 4.89 -20.16
N LEU A 12 24.06 5.76 -19.77
CA LEU A 12 24.05 6.39 -18.44
C LEU A 12 22.88 7.37 -18.27
N ALA A 13 22.49 8.07 -19.34
CA ALA A 13 21.33 8.97 -19.32
C ALA A 13 20.00 8.21 -19.17
N VAL A 14 19.84 7.04 -19.81
CA VAL A 14 18.63 6.21 -19.66
C VAL A 14 18.48 5.64 -18.25
N LEU A 15 19.60 5.28 -17.59
CA LEU A 15 19.58 4.84 -16.18
C LEU A 15 19.25 5.98 -15.21
N LEU A 16 19.69 7.21 -15.49
CA LEU A 16 19.37 8.40 -14.69
C LEU A 16 17.92 8.91 -14.93
N LEU A 17 17.34 8.64 -16.10
CA LEU A 17 15.94 8.92 -16.40
C LEU A 17 14.97 7.93 -15.72
N ALA A 18 15.39 6.68 -15.50
CA ALA A 18 14.62 5.71 -14.70
C ALA A 18 14.63 6.05 -13.19
N ALA A 19 15.67 6.73 -12.71
CA ALA A 19 15.77 7.18 -11.32
C ALA A 19 15.02 8.50 -11.03
N CYS A 20 14.43 9.13 -12.06
CA CYS A 20 13.86 10.49 -11.93
C CYS A 20 12.57 10.69 -12.76
N GLY A 21 11.83 9.63 -13.06
CA GLY A 21 10.51 9.70 -13.69
C GLY A 21 9.59 8.65 -13.07
N GLY A 22 8.58 8.96 -12.27
CA GLY A 22 8.01 10.26 -11.96
C GLY A 22 6.66 10.07 -11.26
N GLY A 23 6.68 9.33 -10.14
CA GLY A 23 5.52 9.04 -9.30
C GLY A 23 6.01 8.55 -7.92
N GLU A 24 5.21 8.77 -6.88
CA GLU A 24 5.46 8.20 -5.55
C GLU A 24 5.49 6.67 -5.68
N PRO A 25 6.41 5.95 -4.99
CA PRO A 25 6.39 4.49 -4.99
C PRO A 25 5.02 3.95 -4.58
N THR A 26 4.59 2.87 -5.23
CA THR A 26 3.27 2.26 -5.00
C THR A 26 3.39 0.78 -4.69
N LEU A 27 2.44 0.25 -3.92
CA LEU A 27 2.46 -1.13 -3.50
C LEU A 27 2.10 -2.06 -4.67
N ASN A 28 2.98 -3.02 -4.97
CA ASN A 28 2.75 -4.01 -6.02
C ASN A 28 2.42 -5.37 -5.40
N THR A 29 1.17 -5.81 -5.51
CA THR A 29 0.70 -7.09 -4.96
C THR A 29 0.63 -8.24 -5.98
N ASP A 30 1.31 -8.15 -7.13
CA ASP A 30 1.26 -9.18 -8.19
C ASP A 30 1.91 -10.51 -7.76
N SER A 31 2.92 -10.44 -6.89
CA SER A 31 3.57 -11.58 -6.23
C SER A 31 4.14 -11.15 -4.88
N ASP A 32 4.51 -12.13 -4.05
CA ASP A 32 5.15 -11.85 -2.76
C ASP A 32 6.47 -11.10 -2.93
N GLU A 33 7.28 -11.46 -3.93
CA GLU A 33 8.54 -10.77 -4.23
C GLU A 33 8.31 -9.35 -4.76
N ALA A 34 7.26 -9.13 -5.56
CA ALA A 34 6.90 -7.80 -6.04
C ALA A 34 6.43 -6.91 -4.88
N MET A 35 5.70 -7.49 -3.93
CA MET A 35 5.19 -6.80 -2.76
C MET A 35 6.32 -6.44 -1.80
N GLU A 36 7.22 -7.37 -1.51
CA GLU A 36 8.40 -7.11 -0.66
C GLU A 36 9.28 -6.02 -1.28
N SER A 37 9.56 -6.11 -2.59
CA SER A 37 10.37 -5.12 -3.28
C SER A 37 9.74 -3.73 -3.27
N SER A 38 8.46 -3.61 -3.63
CA SER A 38 7.76 -2.32 -3.67
C SER A 38 7.57 -1.72 -2.27
N TYR A 39 7.28 -2.53 -1.26
CA TYR A 39 7.24 -2.10 0.13
C TYR A 39 8.60 -1.54 0.59
N GLY A 40 9.70 -2.19 0.22
CA GLY A 40 11.06 -1.70 0.50
C GLY A 40 11.34 -0.36 -0.17
N GLU A 41 10.86 -0.14 -1.40
CA GLU A 41 10.96 1.15 -2.10
C GLU A 41 10.11 2.24 -1.45
N MET A 42 8.90 1.90 -0.99
CA MET A 42 7.98 2.84 -0.32
C MET A 42 8.52 3.29 1.04
N THR A 43 9.16 2.41 1.78
CA THR A 43 9.71 2.66 3.11
C THR A 43 11.13 3.22 3.08
N ALA A 44 11.78 3.25 1.91
CA ALA A 44 13.12 3.74 1.76
C ALA A 44 13.24 5.20 2.21
N GLY A 45 13.99 5.42 3.29
CA GLY A 45 14.25 6.77 3.82
C GLY A 45 13.18 7.28 4.79
N MET A 46 12.17 6.48 5.14
CA MET A 46 11.29 6.78 6.27
C MET A 46 12.05 6.73 7.59
N SER A 47 11.63 7.57 8.53
CA SER A 47 11.95 7.40 9.95
C SER A 47 11.24 6.16 10.52
N GLU A 48 11.70 5.69 11.69
CA GLU A 48 11.08 4.56 12.39
C GLU A 48 9.61 4.81 12.72
N GLU A 49 9.26 6.05 13.10
CA GLU A 49 7.88 6.44 13.37
C GLU A 49 7.01 6.42 12.11
N GLU A 50 7.51 6.94 10.99
CA GLU A 50 6.77 6.95 9.72
C GLU A 50 6.57 5.53 9.17
N HIS A 51 7.56 4.66 9.36
CA HIS A 51 7.50 3.25 9.00
C HIS A 51 6.43 2.55 9.84
N GLN A 52 6.45 2.73 11.16
CA GLN A 52 5.47 2.15 12.06
C GLN A 52 4.04 2.59 11.71
N GLN A 53 3.82 3.88 11.44
CA GLN A 53 2.51 4.39 11.03
C GLN A 53 2.05 3.80 9.69
N PHE A 54 2.97 3.53 8.77
CA PHE A 54 2.64 2.88 7.51
C PHE A 54 2.27 1.40 7.70
N ASP A 55 3.00 0.68 8.56
CA ASP A 55 2.69 -0.70 8.93
C ASP A 55 1.33 -0.83 9.63
N GLU A 56 1.04 0.09 10.54
CA GLU A 56 -0.25 0.18 11.22
C GLU A 56 -1.38 0.42 10.22
N ALA A 57 -1.19 1.33 9.24
CA ALA A 57 -2.19 1.58 8.20
C ALA A 57 -2.47 0.34 7.33
N LEU A 58 -1.42 -0.37 6.90
CA LEU A 58 -1.57 -1.64 6.19
C LEU A 58 -2.29 -2.68 7.07
N GLY A 59 -1.89 -2.81 8.33
CA GLY A 59 -2.53 -3.71 9.28
C GLY A 59 -4.02 -3.45 9.44
N THR A 60 -4.42 -2.19 9.59
CA THR A 60 -5.82 -1.76 9.65
C THR A 60 -6.59 -2.19 8.40
N ILE A 61 -6.04 -1.95 7.20
CA ILE A 61 -6.71 -2.31 5.94
C ILE A 61 -6.90 -3.82 5.81
N TYR A 62 -5.88 -4.61 6.11
CA TYR A 62 -5.98 -6.06 6.02
C TYR A 62 -6.95 -6.63 7.05
N MET A 63 -6.92 -6.12 8.29
CA MET A 63 -7.84 -6.53 9.33
C MET A 63 -9.29 -6.16 8.97
N MET A 64 -9.55 -4.92 8.59
CA MET A 64 -10.89 -4.42 8.23
C MET A 64 -11.42 -5.15 6.99
N GLY A 65 -10.61 -5.28 5.95
CA GLY A 65 -11.00 -5.98 4.73
C GLY A 65 -11.32 -7.46 4.99
N ALA A 66 -10.62 -8.11 5.93
CA ALA A 66 -10.94 -9.46 6.34
C ALA A 66 -12.28 -9.53 7.10
N LEU A 67 -12.53 -8.58 8.01
CA LEU A 67 -13.78 -8.49 8.77
C LEU A 67 -14.99 -8.24 7.85
N GLU A 68 -14.87 -7.35 6.87
CA GLU A 68 -15.93 -7.07 5.89
C GLU A 68 -16.32 -8.29 5.06
N GLN A 69 -15.38 -9.21 4.83
CA GLN A 69 -15.61 -10.41 4.02
C GLN A 69 -15.90 -11.65 4.87
N MET A 70 -15.96 -11.55 6.20
CA MET A 70 -16.12 -12.70 7.11
C MET A 70 -17.37 -13.54 6.80
N ASP A 71 -18.48 -12.89 6.41
CA ASP A 71 -19.75 -13.56 6.06
C ASP A 71 -19.94 -13.76 4.54
N SER A 72 -18.91 -13.50 3.73
CA SER A 72 -19.02 -13.54 2.26
C SER A 72 -19.02 -14.97 1.67
N GLY A 73 -18.71 -15.98 2.48
CA GLY A 73 -18.55 -17.37 2.02
C GLY A 73 -17.29 -17.63 1.19
N LYS A 74 -16.44 -16.61 1.00
CA LYS A 74 -15.13 -16.72 0.36
C LYS A 74 -14.13 -17.45 1.26
N ASN A 75 -13.19 -18.16 0.65
CA ASN A 75 -12.06 -18.71 1.38
C ASN A 75 -10.97 -17.63 1.63
N GLU A 76 -10.00 -17.96 2.49
CA GLU A 76 -8.93 -17.04 2.89
C GLU A 76 -8.15 -16.45 1.71
N ALA A 77 -7.83 -17.25 0.70
CA ALA A 77 -7.08 -16.78 -0.47
C ALA A 77 -7.90 -15.79 -1.31
N GLU A 78 -9.21 -16.00 -1.43
CA GLU A 78 -10.12 -15.08 -2.11
C GLU A 78 -10.29 -13.76 -1.35
N VAL A 79 -10.32 -13.82 -0.02
CA VAL A 79 -10.34 -12.63 0.85
C VAL A 79 -9.04 -11.85 0.69
N LEU A 80 -7.90 -12.52 0.81
CA LEU A 80 -6.58 -11.89 0.66
C LEU A 80 -6.42 -11.26 -0.73
N ALA A 81 -6.81 -11.95 -1.80
CA ALA A 81 -6.76 -11.40 -3.15
C ALA A 81 -7.65 -10.14 -3.30
N SER A 82 -8.81 -10.12 -2.65
CA SER A 82 -9.70 -8.95 -2.65
C SER A 82 -9.10 -7.76 -1.93
N ILE A 83 -8.39 -7.99 -0.82
CA ILE A 83 -7.69 -6.95 -0.06
C ILE A 83 -6.48 -6.46 -0.85
N ASN A 84 -5.66 -7.37 -1.38
CA ASN A 84 -4.50 -7.02 -2.22
C ASN A 84 -4.93 -6.15 -3.41
N ALA A 85 -6.03 -6.48 -4.08
CA ALA A 85 -6.57 -5.68 -5.17
C ALA A 85 -7.00 -4.27 -4.73
N SER A 86 -7.37 -4.05 -3.47
CA SER A 86 -7.74 -2.72 -2.97
C SER A 86 -6.53 -1.83 -2.68
N VAL A 87 -5.38 -2.42 -2.38
CA VAL A 87 -4.13 -1.70 -2.07
C VAL A 87 -3.12 -1.68 -3.23
N HIS A 88 -3.30 -2.52 -4.24
CA HIS A 88 -2.44 -2.56 -5.42
C HIS A 88 -2.39 -1.20 -6.13
N GLY A 89 -1.18 -0.74 -6.43
CA GLY A 89 -0.92 0.53 -7.11
C GLY A 89 -1.18 1.77 -6.24
N LYS A 90 -1.44 1.61 -4.93
CA LYS A 90 -1.58 2.73 -4.01
C LYS A 90 -0.25 3.20 -3.46
N SER A 91 -0.08 4.50 -3.33
CA SER A 91 1.05 5.09 -2.63
C SER A 91 0.88 5.04 -1.12
N VAL A 92 1.92 5.44 -0.38
CA VAL A 92 1.91 5.51 1.09
C VAL A 92 0.79 6.42 1.60
N SER A 93 0.63 7.60 0.98
CA SER A 93 -0.39 8.57 1.37
C SER A 93 -1.80 8.02 1.14
N GLU A 94 -2.06 7.38 0.00
CA GLU A 94 -3.36 6.78 -0.31
C GLU A 94 -3.71 5.61 0.64
N ILE A 95 -2.70 4.83 1.07
CA ILE A 95 -2.88 3.75 2.04
C ILE A 95 -3.24 4.33 3.42
N ARG A 96 -2.55 5.38 3.86
CA ARG A 96 -2.87 6.05 5.14
C ARG A 96 -4.26 6.66 5.13
N ASP A 97 -4.64 7.34 4.05
CA ASP A 97 -5.97 7.93 3.91
C ASP A 97 -7.07 6.85 3.94
N MET A 98 -6.82 5.70 3.30
CA MET A 98 -7.73 4.56 3.34
C MET A 98 -7.90 4.01 4.75
N ALA A 99 -6.80 3.79 5.49
CA ALA A 99 -6.85 3.31 6.87
C ALA A 99 -7.60 4.27 7.79
N GLN A 100 -7.34 5.57 7.69
CA GLN A 100 -8.04 6.60 8.48
C GLN A 100 -9.55 6.63 8.19
N SER A 101 -9.94 6.44 6.92
CA SER A 101 -11.36 6.36 6.56
C SER A 101 -12.03 5.15 7.23
N MET A 102 -11.38 4.00 7.24
CA MET A 102 -11.90 2.77 7.86
C MET A 102 -12.05 2.92 9.38
N GLU A 103 -11.06 3.51 10.05
CA GLU A 103 -11.13 3.80 11.49
C GLU A 103 -12.26 4.77 11.84
N GLY A 104 -12.41 5.83 11.04
CA GLY A 104 -13.49 6.80 11.21
C GLY A 104 -14.87 6.17 11.05
N ASP A 105 -15.03 5.23 10.12
CA ASP A 105 -16.30 4.52 9.91
C ASP A 105 -16.57 3.49 11.01
N MET A 106 -15.54 2.82 11.52
CA MET A 106 -15.65 1.94 12.70
C MET A 106 -16.09 2.71 13.94
N GLN A 107 -15.50 3.88 14.20
CA GLN A 107 -15.86 4.71 15.34
C GLN A 107 -17.33 5.16 15.27
N LYS A 108 -17.80 5.58 14.09
CA LYS A 108 -19.22 5.93 13.89
C LYS A 108 -20.14 4.73 14.14
N GLN A 109 -19.77 3.53 13.69
CA GLN A 109 -20.56 2.33 13.96
C GLN A 109 -20.62 2.02 15.46
N LEU A 110 -19.50 2.18 16.18
CA LEU A 110 -19.46 1.99 17.65
C LEU A 110 -20.35 3.00 18.38
N GLU A 111 -20.30 4.27 17.99
CA GLU A 111 -21.16 5.32 18.56
C GLU A 111 -22.64 5.01 18.33
N GLN A 112 -23.03 4.63 17.11
CA GLN A 112 -24.42 4.24 16.80
C GLN A 112 -24.89 3.02 17.60
N MET A 113 -24.01 2.03 17.81
CA MET A 113 -24.36 0.87 18.65
C MET A 113 -24.53 1.23 20.12
N GLN A 114 -23.71 2.14 20.65
CA GLN A 114 -23.84 2.61 22.04
C GLN A 114 -25.15 3.39 22.25
N GLU A 115 -25.56 4.21 21.27
CA GLU A 115 -26.84 4.91 21.30
C GLU A 115 -28.03 3.95 21.27
N MET A 116 -27.95 2.86 20.48
CA MET A 116 -29.01 1.85 20.43
C MET A 116 -29.10 0.97 21.68
N GLN A 117 -27.99 0.75 22.40
CA GLN A 117 -27.97 -0.02 23.66
C GLN A 117 -28.33 0.82 24.89
N GLY A 118 -28.33 2.15 24.77
CA GLY A 118 -28.72 3.10 25.81
C GLY A 118 -30.21 3.49 25.82
N MET A 119 -31.02 2.94 24.91
CA MET A 119 -32.50 3.03 24.88
C MET A 119 -33.14 1.76 25.43
#